data_AF-A0A352KLX9-F1
#
_entry.id   AF-A0A352KLX9-F1
#
_cell.length_a   1.000
_cell.length_b   1.000
_cell.length_c   1.000
_cell.angle_alpha   90.00
_cell.angle_beta   90.00
_cell.angle_gamma   90.00
#
_symmetry.space_group_name_H-M   'P 1'
#
loop_
_entity.id
_entity.type
_entity.pdbx_description
1 polymer ?
#
loop_
_entity_poly.entity_id
_entity_poly.type
_entity_poly.pdbx_seq_one_letter_code
_entity_poly.pdbx_strand_id
1 'polypeptide(L)'
;PPRPLETLVATILIVVPVFLVARQPDLGTALLIGSSGFAVLWLAGLRIRTTFYLILTASACAPLFWMLMKDYQRQRVLTLLNPESDPLGTGYHIIQSKIAIGSGGLYGKGWLNGTQSHLEFLPARSTDFIFAVFSEEFGLFGIIFLMAIYLFIIIRGMQIA
;
A
#
# COMPACT_ATOMS: atom_id res chain seq x y z
N PRO A 1 -2.22 26.24 -15.96
CA PRO A 1 -2.90 24.95 -16.16
C PRO A 1 -2.35 24.30 -17.45
N PRO A 2 -1.96 23.03 -17.43
CA PRO A 2 -1.46 22.33 -18.61
C PRO A 2 -2.51 22.29 -19.72
N ARG A 3 -2.06 22.29 -20.99
CA ARG A 3 -2.97 22.20 -22.14
C ARG A 3 -3.70 20.85 -22.13
N PRO A 4 -4.95 20.75 -22.63
CA PRO A 4 -5.70 19.49 -22.61
C PRO A 4 -4.96 18.34 -23.31
N LEU A 5 -4.20 18.65 -24.36
CA LEU A 5 -3.38 17.69 -25.09
C LEU A 5 -2.19 17.17 -24.25
N GLU A 6 -1.55 18.03 -23.45
CA GLU A 6 -0.48 17.64 -22.52
C GLU A 6 -1.02 16.75 -21.40
N THR A 7 -2.21 17.06 -20.87
CA THR A 7 -2.86 16.23 -19.84
C THR A 7 -3.24 14.85 -20.37
N LEU A 8 -3.67 14.77 -21.63
CA LEU A 8 -4.03 13.50 -22.28
C LEU A 8 -2.78 12.65 -22.53
N VAL A 9 -1.70 13.25 -23.03
CA VAL A 9 -0.41 12.56 -23.21
C VAL A 9 0.15 12.07 -21.87
N ALA A 10 0.14 12.91 -20.84
CA ALA A 10 0.61 12.52 -19.50
C ALA A 10 -0.24 11.39 -18.89
N THR A 11 -1.55 11.43 -19.09
CA THR A 11 -2.46 10.35 -18.64
C THR A 11 -2.14 9.04 -19.36
N ILE A 12 -1.94 9.06 -20.67
CA ILE A 12 -1.55 7.87 -21.44
C ILE A 12 -0.21 7.32 -20.95
N LEU A 13 0.76 8.19 -20.70
CA LEU A 13 2.09 7.81 -20.22
C LEU A 13 2.07 7.15 -18.84
N ILE A 14 1.04 7.43 -18.01
CA ILE A 14 0.81 6.76 -16.72
C ILE A 14 0.01 5.46 -16.91
N VAL A 15 -1.08 5.50 -17.69
CA VAL A 15 -2.00 4.37 -17.84
C VAL A 15 -1.36 3.18 -18.54
N VAL A 16 -0.49 3.42 -19.53
CA VAL A 16 0.17 2.33 -20.30
C VAL A 16 1.06 1.47 -19.40
N PRO A 17 2.03 2.01 -18.62
CA PRO A 17 2.80 1.23 -17.66
C PRO A 17 1.94 0.53 -16.62
N VAL A 18 0.93 1.21 -16.05
CA VAL A 18 0.03 0.61 -15.05
C VAL A 18 -0.66 -0.62 -15.62
N PHE A 19 -1.16 -0.54 -16.85
CA PHE A 19 -1.82 -1.66 -17.52
C PHE A 19 -0.85 -2.81 -17.83
N LEU A 20 0.37 -2.50 -18.28
CA LEU A 20 1.40 -3.51 -18.55
C LEU A 20 1.84 -4.24 -17.27
N VAL A 21 1.99 -3.53 -16.15
CA VAL A 21 2.34 -4.13 -14.86
C VAL A 21 1.17 -4.94 -14.29
N ALA A 22 -0.07 -4.46 -14.44
CA ALA A 22 -1.25 -5.22 -14.04
C ALA A 22 -1.41 -6.55 -14.81
N ARG A 23 -0.91 -6.62 -16.05
CA ARG A 23 -0.81 -7.86 -16.83
C ARG A 23 0.24 -8.83 -16.29
N GLN A 24 1.27 -8.34 -15.57
CA GLN A 24 2.37 -9.10 -14.98
C GLN A 24 2.04 -9.62 -13.56
N PRO A 25 0.83 -10.12 -13.34
CA PRO A 25 0.20 -10.31 -12.01
C PRO A 25 0.51 -9.36 -10.84
N ASP A 26 1.20 -8.23 -11.02
CA ASP A 26 1.66 -7.37 -9.93
C ASP A 26 0.72 -6.17 -9.71
N LEU A 27 -0.35 -6.42 -8.95
CA LEU A 27 -1.32 -5.39 -8.60
C LEU A 27 -0.73 -4.30 -7.68
N GLY A 28 0.27 -4.63 -6.87
CA GLY A 28 0.86 -3.71 -5.91
C GLY A 28 1.67 -2.61 -6.61
N THR A 29 2.60 -3.01 -7.47
CA THR A 29 3.41 -2.08 -8.25
C THR A 29 2.55 -1.26 -9.22
N ALA A 30 1.52 -1.86 -9.84
CA ALA A 30 0.58 -1.12 -10.68
C ALA A 30 -0.14 0.01 -9.91
N LEU A 31 -0.55 -0.25 -8.66
CA LEU A 31 -1.17 0.76 -7.80
C LEU A 31 -0.19 1.88 -7.41
N LEU A 32 1.06 1.54 -7.13
CA LEU A 32 2.10 2.52 -6.79
C LEU A 32 2.41 3.45 -7.97
N ILE A 33 2.55 2.91 -9.18
CA ILE A 33 2.78 3.71 -10.39
C ILE A 33 1.56 4.61 -10.68
N GLY A 34 0.34 4.06 -10.55
CA GLY A 34 -0.89 4.83 -10.77
C GLY A 34 -1.07 5.97 -9.77
N SER A 35 -0.86 5.70 -8.48
CA SER A 35 -1.01 6.70 -7.42
C SER A 35 0.08 7.77 -7.45
N SER A 36 1.34 7.40 -7.72
CA SER A 36 2.44 8.37 -7.89
C SER A 36 2.25 9.23 -9.14
N GLY A 37 1.88 8.64 -10.28
CA GLY A 37 1.55 9.40 -11.50
C GLY A 37 0.39 10.38 -11.27
N PHE A 38 -0.65 9.95 -10.56
CA PHE A 38 -1.75 10.82 -10.16
C PHE A 38 -1.31 11.96 -9.24
N ALA A 39 -0.42 11.69 -8.27
CA ALA A 39 0.12 12.72 -7.38
C ALA A 39 0.91 13.78 -8.16
N VAL A 40 1.73 13.38 -9.14
CA VAL A 40 2.46 14.31 -10.02
C VAL A 40 1.49 15.17 -10.83
N LEU A 41 0.46 14.56 -11.40
CA LEU A 41 -0.59 15.26 -12.13
C LEU A 41 -1.35 16.27 -11.25
N TRP A 42 -1.63 15.91 -9.99
CA TRP A 42 -2.23 16.82 -9.02
C TRP A 42 -1.31 18.00 -8.70
N LEU A 43 -0.04 17.74 -8.41
CA LEU A 43 0.96 18.76 -8.08
C LEU A 43 1.25 19.70 -9.26
N ALA A 44 1.12 19.23 -10.50
CA ALA A 44 1.25 20.04 -11.72
C ALA A 44 0.14 21.10 -11.90
N GLY A 45 -0.81 21.21 -10.96
CA GLY A 45 -1.86 22.23 -10.98
C GLY A 45 -3.00 21.89 -11.93
N LEU A 46 -3.35 20.60 -12.05
CA LEU A 46 -4.54 20.17 -12.78
C LEU A 46 -5.80 20.84 -12.21
N ARG A 47 -6.71 21.21 -13.12
CA ARG A 47 -7.99 21.78 -12.74
C ARG A 47 -8.79 20.73 -11.96
N ILE A 48 -9.32 21.10 -10.78
CA ILE A 48 -10.07 20.18 -9.89
C ILE A 48 -11.18 19.41 -10.62
N ARG A 49 -11.80 20.04 -11.64
CA ARG A 49 -12.81 19.41 -12.51
C ARG A 49 -12.24 18.24 -13.31
N THR A 50 -11.05 18.38 -13.88
CA THR A 50 -10.37 17.33 -14.65
C THR A 50 -9.96 16.17 -13.76
N THR A 51 -9.46 16.47 -12.55
CA THR A 51 -9.17 15.45 -11.53
C THR A 51 -10.42 14.67 -11.14
N PHE A 52 -11.54 15.36 -10.95
CA PHE A 52 -12.82 14.72 -10.65
C PHE A 52 -13.29 13.80 -11.78
N TYR A 53 -13.21 14.25 -13.05
CA TYR A 53 -13.56 13.40 -14.20
C TYR A 53 -12.65 12.17 -14.32
N LEU A 54 -11.34 12.29 -14.03
CA LEU A 54 -10.41 11.16 -14.00
C LEU A 54 -10.79 10.13 -12.94
N ILE A 55 -11.04 10.57 -11.71
CA ILE A 55 -11.46 9.69 -10.61
C ILE A 55 -12.81 9.04 -10.94
N LEU A 56 -13.76 9.80 -11.46
CA LEU A 56 -15.09 9.30 -11.83
C LEU A 56 -14.99 8.20 -12.90
N THR A 57 -14.16 8.44 -13.93
CA THR A 57 -13.95 7.47 -15.01
C THR A 57 -13.24 6.22 -14.50
N ALA A 58 -12.21 6.37 -13.65
CA ALA A 58 -11.52 5.25 -13.04
C ALA A 58 -12.47 4.40 -12.16
N SER A 59 -13.30 5.05 -11.34
CA SER A 59 -14.31 4.39 -10.51
C SER A 59 -15.38 3.69 -11.33
N ALA A 60 -15.83 4.30 -12.43
CA ALA A 60 -16.80 3.70 -13.35
C ALA A 60 -16.25 2.43 -14.04
N CYS A 61 -14.94 2.36 -14.25
CA CYS A 61 -14.26 1.18 -14.79
C CYS A 61 -14.00 0.09 -13.74
N ALA A 62 -14.10 0.38 -12.43
CA ALA A 62 -13.80 -0.59 -11.38
C ALA A 62 -14.60 -1.92 -11.46
N PRO A 63 -15.92 -1.92 -11.79
CA PRO A 63 -16.68 -3.16 -11.97
C PRO A 63 -16.19 -4.01 -13.14
N LEU A 64 -15.73 -3.38 -14.23
CA LEU A 64 -15.15 -4.09 -15.37
C LEU A 64 -13.85 -4.80 -14.96
N PHE A 65 -12.99 -4.12 -14.21
CA PHE A 65 -11.77 -4.72 -13.66
C PHE A 65 -12.09 -5.90 -12.73
N TRP A 66 -13.14 -5.79 -11.91
CA TRP A 66 -13.58 -6.88 -11.04
C TRP A 66 -14.00 -8.14 -11.82
N MET A 67 -14.69 -7.97 -12.95
CA MET A 67 -15.09 -9.09 -13.83
C MET A 67 -13.89 -9.73 -14.55
N LEU A 68 -12.86 -8.95 -14.88
CA LEU A 68 -11.64 -9.40 -15.56
C LEU A 68 -10.60 -10.01 -14.62
N MET A 69 -10.74 -9.82 -13.31
CA MET A 69 -9.79 -10.31 -12.31
C MET A 69 -9.84 -11.83 -12.15
N LYS A 70 -8.65 -12.44 -12.02
CA LYS A 70 -8.51 -13.86 -11.67
C LYS A 70 -8.96 -14.13 -10.24
N ASP A 71 -9.32 -15.37 -9.92
CA ASP A 71 -9.82 -15.76 -8.60
C ASP A 71 -8.89 -15.35 -7.45
N TYR A 72 -7.58 -15.58 -7.58
CA TYR A 72 -6.63 -15.16 -6.54
C TYR A 72 -6.55 -13.64 -6.36
N GLN A 73 -6.81 -12.85 -7.41
CA GLN A 73 -6.81 -11.38 -7.31
C GLN A 73 -8.04 -10.91 -6.54
N ARG A 74 -9.21 -11.48 -6.83
CA ARG A 74 -10.44 -11.23 -6.08
C ARG A 74 -10.29 -11.66 -4.64
N GLN A 75 -9.70 -12.83 -4.40
CA GLN A 75 -9.45 -13.34 -3.05
C GLN A 75 -8.53 -12.41 -2.26
N ARG A 76 -7.49 -11.83 -2.87
CA ARG A 76 -6.64 -10.81 -2.20
C ARG A 76 -7.42 -9.56 -1.82
N VAL A 77 -8.27 -9.04 -2.72
CA VAL A 77 -9.09 -7.86 -2.41
C VAL A 77 -10.10 -8.17 -1.30
N LEU A 78 -10.76 -9.32 -1.36
CA LEU A 78 -11.71 -9.76 -0.33
C LEU A 78 -11.03 -9.98 1.03
N THR A 79 -9.86 -10.60 1.03
CA THR A 79 -9.06 -10.82 2.25
C THR A 79 -8.58 -9.49 2.86
N LEU A 80 -8.29 -8.47 2.04
CA LEU A 80 -7.96 -7.14 2.52
C LEU A 80 -9.16 -6.45 3.19
N LEU A 81 -10.37 -6.62 2.64
CA LEU A 81 -11.60 -6.03 3.19
C LEU A 81 -12.10 -6.79 4.42
N ASN A 82 -12.05 -8.12 4.40
CA ASN A 82 -12.49 -8.99 5.48
C ASN A 82 -11.51 -10.16 5.66
N PRO A 83 -10.38 -9.94 6.38
CA PRO A 83 -9.42 -11.01 6.65
C PRO A 83 -9.99 -12.08 7.59
N GLU A 84 -11.03 -11.78 8.36
CA GLU A 84 -11.67 -12.72 9.30
C GLU A 84 -12.56 -13.76 8.61
N SER A 85 -12.84 -13.59 7.31
CA SER A 85 -13.60 -14.56 6.53
C SER A 85 -12.85 -15.89 6.33
N ASP A 86 -11.51 -15.85 6.34
CA ASP A 86 -10.65 -17.04 6.30
C ASP A 86 -9.42 -16.84 7.22
N PRO A 87 -9.59 -17.01 8.55
CA PRO A 87 -8.54 -16.71 9.52
C PRO A 87 -7.34 -17.65 9.47
N LEU A 88 -7.52 -18.87 8.93
CA LEU A 88 -6.49 -19.91 8.87
C LEU A 88 -5.83 -20.02 7.50
N GLY A 89 -6.48 -19.54 6.43
CA GLY A 89 -5.92 -19.48 5.09
C GLY A 89 -5.40 -18.09 4.75
N THR A 90 -6.08 -17.39 3.84
CA THR A 90 -5.53 -16.16 3.25
C THR A 90 -5.43 -14.99 4.23
N GLY A 91 -6.29 -14.94 5.25
CA GLY A 91 -6.29 -13.89 6.26
C GLY A 91 -5.26 -14.08 7.38
N TYR A 92 -4.68 -15.27 7.51
CA TYR A 92 -3.86 -15.67 8.65
C TYR A 92 -2.70 -14.69 8.92
N HIS A 93 -1.88 -14.38 7.91
CA HIS A 93 -0.73 -13.49 8.09
C HIS A 93 -1.13 -12.05 8.40
N ILE A 94 -2.26 -11.57 7.87
CA ILE A 94 -2.79 -10.24 8.19
C ILE A 94 -3.21 -10.19 9.66
N ILE A 95 -3.92 -11.21 10.14
CA ILE A 95 -4.38 -11.31 11.53
C ILE A 95 -3.17 -11.43 12.47
N GLN A 96 -2.21 -12.31 12.17
CA GLN A 96 -1.00 -12.46 12.98
C GLN A 96 -0.17 -11.19 13.03
N SER A 97 -0.07 -10.45 11.92
CA SER A 97 0.60 -9.15 11.91
C SER A 97 -0.07 -8.14 12.82
N LYS A 98 -1.41 -8.09 12.82
CA LYS A 98 -2.17 -7.22 13.73
C LYS A 98 -1.95 -7.61 15.20
N ILE A 99 -1.95 -8.90 15.50
CA ILE A 99 -1.70 -9.41 16.85
C ILE A 99 -0.27 -9.09 17.29
N ALA A 100 0.73 -9.28 16.43
CA ALA A 100 2.13 -8.97 16.72
C ALA A 100 2.29 -7.49 17.10
N ILE A 101 1.74 -6.59 16.29
CA ILE A 101 1.74 -5.13 16.56
C ILE A 101 1.06 -4.84 17.91
N GLY A 102 -0.13 -5.41 18.15
CA GLY A 102 -0.86 -5.19 19.41
C GLY A 102 -0.12 -5.74 20.64
N SER A 103 0.59 -6.86 20.48
CA SER A 103 1.27 -7.53 21.57
C SER A 103 2.54 -6.83 22.06
N GLY A 104 3.10 -5.90 21.27
CA GLY A 104 4.24 -5.08 21.66
C GLY A 104 3.93 -4.08 22.79
N GLY A 105 2.66 -3.72 23.01
CA GLY A 105 2.29 -2.75 24.04
C GLY A 105 3.02 -1.41 23.91
N LEU A 106 3.29 -0.73 25.03
CA LEU A 106 3.97 0.57 25.01
C LEU A 106 5.48 0.47 24.77
N TYR A 107 6.14 -0.50 25.43
CA TYR A 107 7.60 -0.60 25.52
C TYR A 107 8.21 -1.72 24.65
N GLY A 108 7.37 -2.57 24.05
CA GLY A 108 7.83 -3.73 23.31
C GLY A 108 8.11 -4.93 24.22
N LYS A 109 8.42 -6.07 23.59
CA LYS A 109 8.88 -7.28 24.27
C LYS A 109 10.40 -7.35 24.45
N GLY A 110 11.14 -6.42 23.84
CA GLY A 110 12.60 -6.40 23.81
C GLY A 110 13.15 -6.99 22.52
N TRP A 111 14.35 -6.54 22.14
CA TRP A 111 15.05 -6.97 20.92
C TRP A 111 15.20 -8.49 20.88
N LEU A 112 14.81 -9.11 19.76
CA LEU A 112 14.80 -10.56 19.54
C LEU A 112 13.91 -11.39 20.48
N ASN A 113 13.08 -10.77 21.32
CA ASN A 113 12.13 -11.45 22.20
C ASN A 113 10.70 -11.46 21.63
N GLY A 114 10.54 -11.19 20.33
CA GLY A 114 9.26 -11.27 19.63
C GLY A 114 8.75 -12.71 19.61
N THR A 115 7.54 -12.93 20.11
CA THR A 115 6.91 -14.26 20.18
C THR A 115 6.25 -14.65 18.85
N GLN A 116 5.63 -13.69 18.14
CA GLN A 116 4.95 -13.93 16.87
C GLN A 116 5.94 -13.92 15.70
N SER A 117 6.78 -12.89 15.68
CA SER A 117 8.21 -13.06 15.97
C SER A 117 8.84 -14.41 15.62
N HIS A 118 9.25 -15.15 16.65
CA HIS A 118 10.16 -16.30 16.56
C HIS A 118 9.52 -17.62 16.08
N LEU A 119 8.21 -17.80 16.27
CA LEU A 119 7.50 -19.08 16.06
C LEU A 119 7.06 -19.35 14.61
N GLU A 120 7.68 -18.71 13.62
CA GLU A 120 7.40 -18.86 12.17
C GLU A 120 5.94 -18.58 11.75
N PHE A 121 5.13 -17.95 12.60
CA PHE A 121 3.74 -17.58 12.26
C PHE A 121 3.63 -16.50 11.16
N LEU A 122 4.75 -15.85 10.82
CA LEU A 122 4.87 -14.90 9.72
C LEU A 122 5.93 -15.41 8.71
N PRO A 123 5.55 -15.83 7.49
CA PRO A 123 6.49 -16.14 6.43
C PRO A 123 7.10 -14.81 5.98
N ALA A 124 8.43 -14.78 5.82
CA ALA A 124 9.17 -13.57 5.44
C ALA A 124 9.12 -12.40 6.45
N ARG A 125 9.41 -12.70 7.72
CA ARG A 125 9.63 -11.73 8.82
C ARG A 125 10.56 -10.57 8.47
N SER A 126 11.50 -10.80 7.55
CA SER A 126 12.55 -9.86 7.15
C SER A 126 12.18 -8.94 6.00
N THR A 127 11.12 -9.21 5.23
CA THR A 127 10.71 -8.34 4.11
C THR A 127 9.35 -7.70 4.38
N ASP A 128 8.27 -8.46 4.20
CA ASP A 128 6.92 -7.91 4.08
C ASP A 128 6.29 -7.63 5.44
N PHE A 129 6.82 -8.28 6.49
CA PHE A 129 6.32 -8.19 7.86
C PHE A 129 7.30 -7.57 8.86
N ILE A 130 8.40 -6.97 8.38
CA ILE A 130 9.43 -6.39 9.25
C ILE A 130 8.87 -5.31 10.18
N PHE A 131 7.86 -4.56 9.73
CA PHE A 131 7.18 -3.57 10.56
C PHE A 131 6.44 -4.20 11.74
N ALA A 132 5.75 -5.34 11.53
CA ALA A 132 5.04 -6.04 12.60
C ALA A 132 6.00 -6.61 13.64
N VAL A 133 7.15 -7.14 13.18
CA VAL A 133 8.24 -7.61 14.06
C VAL A 133 8.82 -6.46 14.88
N PHE A 134 9.18 -5.35 14.22
CA PHE A 134 9.71 -4.17 14.90
C PHE A 134 8.71 -3.61 15.93
N SER A 135 7.42 -3.60 15.58
CA SER A 135 6.33 -3.17 16.47
C SER A 135 6.20 -4.06 17.70
N GLU A 136 6.35 -5.38 17.54
CA GLU A 136 6.32 -6.34 18.66
C GLU A 136 7.53 -6.14 19.60
N GLU A 137 8.72 -5.92 19.04
CA GLU A 137 9.97 -5.83 19.82
C GLU A 137 10.15 -4.49 20.53
N PHE A 138 9.79 -3.38 19.91
CA PHE A 138 10.00 -2.02 20.45
C PHE A 138 8.72 -1.31 20.92
N GLY A 139 7.55 -1.90 20.66
CA GLY A 139 6.27 -1.35 21.06
C GLY A 139 5.95 0.01 20.45
N LEU A 140 4.99 0.71 21.05
CA LEU A 140 4.48 1.99 20.57
C LEU A 140 5.58 3.05 20.43
N PHE A 141 6.49 3.18 21.42
CA PHE A 141 7.53 4.21 21.38
C PHE A 141 8.50 4.01 20.22
N GLY A 142 8.89 2.76 19.94
CA GLY A 142 9.72 2.43 18.79
C GLY A 142 9.04 2.81 17.48
N ILE A 143 7.76 2.47 17.33
CA ILE A 143 6.97 2.78 16.13
C ILE A 143 6.89 4.30 15.91
N ILE A 144 6.59 5.08 16.95
CA ILE A 144 6.53 6.55 16.87
C ILE A 144 7.87 7.11 16.42
N PHE A 145 8.97 6.63 17.01
CA PHE A 145 10.32 7.06 16.63
C PHE A 145 10.64 6.71 15.17
N LEU A 146 10.34 5.48 14.73
CA LEU A 146 10.53 5.05 13.35
C LEU A 146 9.72 5.92 12.37
N MET A 147 8.45 6.16 12.66
CA MET A 147 7.57 7.02 11.86
C MET A 147 8.08 8.46 11.81
N ALA A 148 8.61 8.99 12.90
CA ALA A 148 9.20 10.32 12.95
C ALA A 148 10.43 10.45 12.03
N ILE A 149 11.28 9.41 11.96
CA ILE A 149 12.42 9.37 11.02
C ILE A 149 11.94 9.37 9.57
N TYR A 150 10.99 8.51 9.22
CA TYR A 150 10.43 8.48 7.86
C TYR A 150 9.80 9.83 7.48
N LEU A 151 9.05 10.44 8.39
CA LEU A 151 8.46 11.75 8.18
C LEU A 151 9.52 12.83 7.98
N PHE A 152 10.58 12.81 8.79
CA PHE A 152 11.71 13.74 8.65
C PHE A 152 12.38 13.60 7.27
N ILE A 153 12.65 12.38 6.82
CA ILE A 153 13.24 12.11 5.49
C ILE A 153 12.33 12.65 4.37
N ILE A 154 11.03 12.39 4.45
CA ILE A 154 10.05 12.88 3.46
C ILE A 154 10.02 14.41 3.42
N ILE A 155 9.94 15.08 4.59
CA ILE A 155 9.93 16.55 4.68
C ILE A 155 11.22 17.12 4.08
N ARG A 156 12.38 16.56 4.43
CA ARG A 156 13.67 17.03 3.87
C ARG A 156 13.74 16.81 2.37
N GLY A 157 13.25 15.69 1.86
CA GLY A 157 13.16 15.42 0.42
C GLY A 157 12.27 16.44 -0.30
N MET A 158 11.09 16.75 0.26
CA MET A 158 10.18 17.75 -0.29
C MET A 158 10.71 19.19 -0.21
N GLN A 159 11.56 19.51 0.77
CA GLN A 159 12.20 20.83 0.87
C GLN A 159 13.30 21.04 -0.16
N ILE A 160 13.94 19.95 -0.60
CA ILE A 160 15.03 19.98 -1.60
C ILE A 160 14.47 19.99 -3.03
N ALA A 161 13.35 19.29 -3.25
CA ALA A 161 12.63 19.24 -4.53
C ALA A 161 11.94 20.56 -4.88
#